data_AF-A0A7X4HYQ3-F1
#
_entry.id   AF-A0A7X4HYQ3-F1
#
_cell.length_a   1.000
_cell.length_b   1.000
_cell.length_c   1.000
_cell.angle_alpha   90.00
_cell.angle_beta   90.00
_cell.angle_gamma   90.00
#
_symmetry.space_group_name_H-M   'P 1'
#
loop_
_entity.id
_entity.type
_entity.pdbx_description
1 polymer ?
#
loop_
_entity_poly.entity_id
_entity_poly.type
_entity_poly.pdbx_seq_one_letter_code
_entity_poly.pdbx_strand_id
1 'polypeptide(L)' 'MIHLDTSFLVRALIPGTPEETKLRNVAARLFNESGRRRGTIIDCMIGAAALADGASVATSNVAHFSRFAAAGLKLA' A
#
# COMPACT_ATOMS: atom_id res chain seq x y z
N MET A 1 10.41 11.22 9.23
CA MET A 1 9.04 11.50 9.72
C MET A 1 8.10 10.55 9.01
N ILE A 2 7.49 9.61 9.73
CA ILE A 2 6.49 8.68 9.17
C ILE A 2 5.20 9.48 9.04
N HIS A 3 4.82 9.87 7.82
CA HIS A 3 3.50 10.43 7.55
C HIS A 3 2.59 9.27 7.15
N LEU A 4 1.57 9.03 7.97
CA LEU A 4 0.44 8.17 7.63
C LEU A 4 -0.76 9.09 7.61
N ASP A 5 -1.31 9.39 6.43
CA ASP A 5 -2.61 10.06 6.33
C ASP A 5 -3.71 9.15 6.91
N THR A 6 -3.95 9.35 8.20
CA THR A 6 -4.99 8.63 8.93
C THR A 6 -6.39 8.94 8.42
N SER A 7 -6.62 10.12 7.83
CA SER A 7 -7.91 10.48 7.25
C SER A 7 -8.18 9.65 6.00
N PHE A 8 -7.17 9.46 5.15
CA PHE A 8 -7.25 8.56 3.99
C PHE A 8 -7.59 7.13 4.44
N LEU A 9 -6.88 6.59 5.44
CA LEU A 9 -7.12 5.23 5.93
C LEU A 9 -8.52 5.06 6.53
N VAL A 10 -8.97 5.99 7.36
CA VAL A 10 -10.32 5.95 7.95
C VAL A 10 -11.39 5.98 6.86
N ARG A 11 -11.23 6.85 5.85
CA ARG A 11 -12.17 6.90 4.72
C ARG A 11 -12.13 5.65 3.86
N ALA A 12 -10.95 5.05 3.66
CA ALA A 12 -10.81 3.82 2.91
C ALA A 12 -11.49 2.60 3.57
N LEU A 13 -11.84 2.69 4.86
CA LEU A 13 -12.66 1.68 5.55
C LEU A 13 -14.16 1.87 5.34
N ILE A 14 -14.60 3.01 4.79
CA ILE A 14 -16.01 3.29 4.50
C ILE A 14 -16.33 2.79 3.09
N PRO A 15 -17.27 1.84 2.93
CA PRO A 15 -17.68 1.33 1.63
C PRO A 15 -18.23 2.44 0.71
N GLY A 16 -17.87 2.37 -0.57
CA GLY A 16 -18.30 3.29 -1.62
C GLY A 16 -17.50 4.59 -1.70
N THR A 17 -16.46 4.76 -0.88
CA THR A 17 -15.63 5.97 -0.96
C THR A 17 -14.62 5.91 -2.10
N PRO A 18 -14.19 7.08 -2.63
CA PRO A 18 -13.06 7.15 -3.54
C PRO A 18 -11.78 6.57 -2.95
N GLU A 19 -11.55 6.76 -1.64
CA GLU A 19 -10.40 6.24 -0.92
C GLU A 19 -10.41 4.71 -0.86
N GLU A 20 -11.57 4.07 -0.59
CA GLU A 20 -11.72 2.61 -0.64
C GLU A 20 -11.37 2.08 -2.03
N THR A 21 -11.95 2.71 -3.07
CA THR A 21 -11.73 2.30 -4.47
C THR A 21 -10.26 2.44 -4.86
N LYS A 22 -9.62 3.57 -4.50
CA LYS A 22 -8.20 3.82 -4.76
C LYS A 22 -7.33 2.79 -4.05
N LEU A 23 -7.56 2.55 -2.76
CA LEU A 23 -6.80 1.57 -1.98
C LEU A 23 -6.92 0.17 -2.58
N ARG A 24 -8.14 -0.28 -2.90
CA ARG A 24 -8.40 -1.61 -3.47
C ARG A 24 -7.73 -1.79 -4.82
N ASN A 25 -7.82 -0.81 -5.71
CA ASN A 25 -7.24 -0.90 -7.05
C ASN A 25 -5.72 -0.97 -7.01
N VAL A 26 -5.08 -0.13 -6.18
CA VAL A 26 -3.61 -0.14 -6.05
C VAL A 26 -3.14 -1.41 -5.34
N ALA A 27 -3.81 -1.85 -4.28
CA ALA A 27 -3.46 -3.10 -3.60
C ALA A 27 -3.61 -4.32 -4.53
N ALA A 28 -4.69 -4.38 -5.32
CA ALA A 28 -4.88 -5.43 -6.32
C ALA A 28 -3.78 -5.41 -7.40
N ARG A 29 -3.40 -4.21 -7.87
CA ARG A 29 -2.28 -4.05 -8.81
C ARG A 29 -0.97 -4.59 -8.22
N LEU A 30 -0.61 -4.17 -7.01
CA LEU A 30 0.60 -4.65 -6.32
C LEU A 30 0.57 -6.16 -6.11
N PHE A 31 -0.58 -6.72 -5.76
CA PHE A 31 -0.74 -8.17 -5.58
C PHE A 31 -0.54 -8.93 -6.90
N ASN A 32 -1.08 -8.40 -8.00
CA ASN A 32 -0.93 -8.98 -9.33
C ASN A 32 0.52 -8.91 -9.83
N GLU A 33 1.16 -7.75 -9.71
CA GLU A 33 2.51 -7.51 -10.22
C GLU A 33 3.59 -8.24 -9.38
N SER A 34 3.35 -8.46 -8.08
CA SER A 34 4.29 -9.15 -7.19
C SER A 34 4.18 -10.69 -7.21
N GLY A 35 3.39 -11.25 -8.14
CA GLY A 35 3.27 -12.69 -8.35
C GLY A 35 2.21 -13.39 -7.50
N ARG A 36 1.19 -12.67 -7.01
CA ARG A 36 -0.04 -13.21 -6.37
C ARG A 36 0.21 -14.25 -5.26
N ARG A 37 1.15 -13.95 -4.37
CA ARG A 37 1.55 -14.90 -3.31
C ARG A 37 0.56 -14.86 -2.15
N ARG A 38 0.13 -16.04 -1.68
CA ARG A 38 -0.70 -16.13 -0.47
C ARG A 38 0.02 -15.46 0.71
N GLY A 39 -0.69 -14.60 1.44
CA GLY A 39 -0.15 -13.88 2.59
C GLY A 39 0.40 -12.47 2.30
N THR A 40 0.54 -12.05 1.03
CA THR A 40 1.08 -10.71 0.71
C THR A 40 0.03 -9.63 0.55
N ILE A 41 -1.26 -9.95 0.72
CA ILE A 41 -2.35 -8.97 0.53
C ILE A 41 -2.23 -7.80 1.51
N ILE A 42 -1.80 -8.05 2.75
CA ILE A 42 -1.62 -7.02 3.77
C ILE A 42 -0.47 -6.10 3.37
N ASP A 43 0.67 -6.65 2.94
CA ASP A 43 1.80 -5.85 2.45
C ASP A 43 1.39 -4.99 1.24
N CYS A 44 0.54 -5.51 0.35
CA CYS A 44 0.00 -4.76 -0.78
C CYS A 44 -0.92 -3.62 -0.33
N MET A 45 -1.77 -3.82 0.69
CA MET A 45 -2.62 -2.76 1.24
C MET A 45 -1.79 -1.66 1.93
N ILE A 46 -0.76 -2.04 2.69
CA ILE A 46 0.16 -1.08 3.33
C ILE A 46 0.92 -0.29 2.25
N GLY A 47 1.47 -0.97 1.24
CA GLY A 47 2.15 -0.32 0.12
C GLY A 47 1.23 0.60 -0.67
N ALA A 48 -0.03 0.21 -0.88
CA ALA A 48 -1.03 1.02 -1.56
C ALA A 48 -1.37 2.30 -0.78
N ALA A 49 -1.50 2.23 0.54
CA ALA A 49 -1.71 3.39 1.38
C ALA A 49 -0.53 4.36 1.33
N ALA A 50 0.71 3.84 1.40
CA ALA A 50 1.91 4.66 1.30
C ALA A 50 2.02 5.35 -0.07
N LEU A 51 1.72 4.63 -1.16
CA LEU A 51 1.67 5.21 -2.51
C LEU A 51 0.57 6.27 -2.66
N ALA A 52 -0.58 6.10 -2.00
CA ALA A 52 -1.67 7.06 -2.06
C ALA A 52 -1.32 8.41 -1.44
N ASP A 53 -0.43 8.41 -0.43
CA ASP A 53 0.04 9.56 0.34
C ASP A 53 1.43 10.07 -0.12
N GLY A 54 2.08 9.37 -1.07
CA GLY A 54 3.46 9.67 -1.48
C GLY A 54 4.50 9.44 -0.38
N ALA A 55 4.14 8.64 0.63
CA ALA A 55 4.97 8.35 1.80
C ALA A 55 5.98 7.21 1.54
N SER A 56 6.99 7.14 2.41
CA SER A 56 7.93 6.00 2.44
C SER A 56 7.53 5.03 3.57
N VAL A 57 7.67 3.73 3.32
CA VAL A 57 7.39 2.69 4.32
C VAL A 57 8.62 2.47 5.18
N ALA A 58 8.54 2.84 6.46
CA ALA A 58 9.51 2.45 7.46
C ALA A 58 9.20 1.01 7.93
N THR A 59 10.15 0.09 7.78
CA THR A 59 9.94 -1.32 8.11
C THR A 59 11.26 -2.03 8.38
N SER A 60 11.29 -2.93 9.36
CA SER A 60 12.41 -3.86 9.56
C SER A 60 12.39 -5.03 8.57
N ASN A 61 11.27 -5.28 7.89
CA ASN A 61 11.09 -6.36 6.94
C ASN A 61 11.15 -5.85 5.49
N VAL A 62 12.32 -5.33 5.10
CA VAL A 62 12.58 -4.70 3.79
C VAL A 62 12.20 -5.61 2.61
N ALA A 63 12.42 -6.92 2.72
CA ALA A 63 12.16 -7.88 1.64
C ALA A 63 10.68 -8.04 1.26
N HIS A 64 9.76 -7.68 2.15
CA HIS A 64 8.33 -7.71 1.86
C HIS A 64 7.92 -6.54 0.94
N PHE A 65 8.59 -5.40 1.07
CA PHE A 65 8.20 -4.15 0.40
C PHE A 65 9.12 -3.77 -0.77
N SER A 66 10.37 -4.23 -0.79
CA SER A 66 11.33 -3.94 -1.88
C SER A 66 10.82 -4.38 -3.26
N ARG A 67 10.00 -5.44 -3.31
CA ARG A 67 9.36 -5.92 -4.55
C ARG A 67 8.38 -4.91 -5.17
N PHE A 68 7.92 -3.92 -4.42
CA PHE A 68 7.00 -2.87 -4.90
C PHE A 68 7.74 -1.61 -5.36
N ALA A 69 9.08 -1.61 -5.36
CA ALA A 69 9.87 -0.45 -5.83
C ALA A 69 9.55 -0.06 -7.28
N ALA A 70 9.26 -1.05 -8.15
CA ALA A 70 8.84 -0.80 -9.53
C ALA A 70 7.49 -0.07 -9.65
N ALA A 71 6.63 -0.17 -8.63
CA ALA A 71 5.38 0.58 -8.54
C ALA A 71 5.56 1.98 -7.93
N GLY A 72 6.80 2.38 -7.60
CA GLY A 72 7.14 3.68 -7.02
C GLY A 72 7.20 3.71 -5.50
N LEU A 73 7.09 2.55 -4.82
CA LEU A 73 7.15 2.50 -3.36
C LEU A 73 8.56 2.82 -2.88
N LYS A 74 8.67 3.74 -1.90
CA LYS A 74 9.93 4.10 -1.25
C LYS A 74 10.01 3.48 0.13
N LEU A 75 11.22 3.10 0.56
CA LEU A 75 11.50 2.63 1.91
C LEU A 75 12.34 3.67 2.64
N ALA A 76 12.13 3.80 3.95
CA ALA A 76 12.82 4.74 4.84
C ALA A 76 13.62 4.03 5.93
#